data_AF-A0A356W6I7-F1
#
_entry.id   AF-A0A356W6I7-F1
#
_cell.length_a   1.000
_cell.length_b   1.000
_cell.length_c   1.000
_cell.angle_alpha   90.00
_cell.angle_beta   90.00
_cell.angle_gamma   90.00
#
_symmetry.space_group_name_H-M   'P 1'
#
loop_
_entity.id
_entity.type
_entity.pdbx_description
1 polymer ?
#
loop_
_entity_poly.entity_id
_entity_poly.type
_entity_poly.pdbx_seq_one_letter_code
_entity_poly.pdbx_strand_id
1 'polypeptide(L)'
;DPKHKMAKTYWAQVEGVPDDAALDALRSGVDLNDGRTAPAKARRMEDPANLWPRTPPIRYRKSVPDSWIELTITEGRNRQVRRMTAAVGHPTLRLIRVQIGDWTLGDLASGEWRDIKP
;
A
#
# COMPACT_ATOMS: atom_id res chain seq x y z
N ASP A 1 20.53 8.46 11.77
CA ASP A 1 19.47 8.13 12.73
C ASP A 1 18.14 8.56 12.12
N PRO A 2 17.31 7.69 11.49
CA PRO A 2 16.08 8.18 10.90
C PRO A 2 15.04 8.37 12.01
N LYS A 3 15.23 9.43 12.81
CA LYS A 3 14.34 9.92 13.88
C LYS A 3 12.96 10.36 13.38
N HIS A 4 12.75 10.37 12.06
CA HIS A 4 11.49 10.77 11.47
C HIS A 4 10.74 9.56 10.95
N LYS A 5 9.60 9.28 11.60
CA LYS A 5 8.51 8.38 11.16
C LYS A 5 7.88 8.91 9.87
N MET A 6 8.67 9.08 8.82
CA MET A 6 8.23 9.67 7.55
C MET A 6 7.05 8.86 7.03
N ALA A 7 6.01 9.60 6.64
CA ALA A 7 4.84 9.03 6.00
C ALA A 7 5.26 8.32 4.72
N LYS A 8 4.74 7.11 4.53
CA LYS A 8 4.97 6.29 3.34
C LYS A 8 3.62 5.98 2.74
N THR A 9 3.41 6.41 1.51
CA THR A 9 2.17 6.12 0.78
C THR A 9 2.41 4.94 -0.15
N TYR A 10 1.49 3.99 -0.08
CA TYR A 10 1.49 2.77 -0.86
C TYR A 10 0.22 2.69 -1.69
N TRP A 11 0.36 2.24 -2.93
CA TRP A 11 -0.74 1.68 -3.71
C TRP A 11 -0.71 0.17 -3.55
N ALA A 12 -1.78 -0.38 -3.00
CA ALA A 12 -1.94 -1.80 -2.76
C ALA A 12 -3.11 -2.33 -3.59
N GLN A 13 -2.80 -3.26 -4.50
CA GLN A 13 -3.82 -4.08 -5.15
C GLN A 13 -4.17 -5.22 -4.19
N VAL A 14 -5.45 -5.39 -3.89
CA VAL A 14 -5.95 -6.35 -2.92
C VAL A 14 -7.02 -7.27 -3.54
N GLU A 15 -7.17 -8.48 -3.00
CA GLU A 15 -8.31 -9.34 -3.35
C GLU A 15 -9.63 -8.71 -2.83
N GLY A 16 -10.68 -8.75 -3.66
CA GLY A 16 -11.98 -8.17 -3.37
C GLY A 16 -12.03 -6.64 -3.45
N VAL A 17 -13.15 -6.08 -2.99
CA VAL A 17 -13.36 -4.63 -2.89
C VAL A 17 -13.59 -4.28 -1.43
N PRO A 18 -12.63 -3.63 -0.74
CA PRO A 18 -12.81 -3.22 0.65
C PRO A 18 -14.00 -2.29 0.82
N ASP A 19 -14.93 -2.63 1.71
CA ASP A 19 -16.05 -1.78 2.09
C ASP A 19 -15.60 -0.62 3.01
N ASP A 20 -16.53 0.26 3.40
CA ASP A 20 -16.18 1.44 4.20
C ASP A 20 -15.72 1.02 5.61
N ALA A 21 -16.30 -0.05 6.16
CA ALA A 21 -15.91 -0.61 7.46
C ALA A 21 -14.47 -1.14 7.46
N ALA A 22 -14.06 -1.85 6.41
CA ALA A 22 -12.69 -2.34 6.25
C ALA A 22 -11.69 -1.16 6.14
N LEU A 23 -12.04 -0.11 5.41
CA LEU A 23 -11.20 1.09 5.30
C LEU A 23 -11.13 1.86 6.63
N ASP A 24 -12.23 1.96 7.36
CA ASP A 24 -12.27 2.58 8.69
C ASP A 24 -11.48 1.81 9.73
N ALA A 25 -11.48 0.47 9.65
CA ALA A 25 -10.61 -0.37 10.47
C ALA A 25 -9.12 -0.09 10.17
N LEU A 26 -8.73 0.01 8.89
CA LEU A 26 -7.36 0.40 8.52
C LEU A 26 -7.00 1.80 9.03
N ARG A 27 -7.90 2.77 8.92
CA ARG A 27 -7.70 4.16 9.38
C ARG A 27 -7.51 4.23 10.89
N SER A 28 -8.32 3.49 11.65
CA SER A 28 -8.33 3.46 13.12
C SER A 28 -7.24 2.57 13.71
N GLY A 29 -6.56 1.81 12.86
CA GLY A 29 -5.56 0.83 13.24
C GLY A 29 -6.16 -0.54 13.55
N VAL A 30 -5.42 -1.58 13.17
CA VAL A 30 -5.81 -3.00 13.29
C VAL A 30 -4.86 -3.73 14.23
N ASP A 31 -5.35 -4.77 14.88
CA ASP A 31 -4.53 -5.60 15.76
C ASP A 31 -3.73 -6.61 14.92
N LEU A 32 -2.41 -6.54 15.04
CA LEU A 32 -1.48 -7.49 14.46
C LEU A 32 -0.77 -8.28 15.57
N ASN A 33 -0.08 -9.36 15.21
CA ASN A 33 0.64 -10.21 16.16
C ASN A 33 1.73 -9.50 16.99
N ASP A 34 2.29 -8.40 16.47
CA ASP A 34 3.27 -7.53 17.13
C ASP A 34 2.63 -6.24 17.71
N GLY A 35 1.29 -6.25 17.92
CA GLY A 35 0.52 -5.18 18.55
C GLY A 35 -0.40 -4.41 17.59
N ARG A 36 -1.17 -3.46 18.12
CA ARG A 36 -2.03 -2.58 17.31
C ARG A 36 -1.21 -1.68 16.39
N THR A 37 -1.68 -1.41 15.18
CA THR A 37 -1.04 -0.43 14.28
C THR A 37 -1.39 0.99 14.69
N ALA A 38 -0.53 1.94 14.34
CA ALA A 38 -0.86 3.35 14.44
C ALA A 38 -2.00 3.70 13.47
N PRO A 39 -2.73 4.80 13.71
CA PRO A 39 -3.69 5.32 12.74
C PRO A 39 -3.04 5.56 11.37
N ALA A 40 -3.79 5.29 10.31
CA ALA A 40 -3.35 5.39 8.93
C ALA A 40 -4.33 6.21 8.09
N LYS A 41 -3.94 6.58 6.88
CA LYS A 41 -4.88 7.06 5.86
C LYS A 41 -5.13 5.92 4.89
N ALA A 42 -6.39 5.56 4.65
CA ALA A 42 -6.78 4.53 3.70
C ALA A 42 -7.92 5.03 2.82
N ARG A 43 -7.87 4.81 1.51
CA ARG A 43 -8.98 5.08 0.59
C ARG A 43 -8.97 4.11 -0.59
N ARG A 44 -10.15 3.86 -1.17
CA ARG A 44 -10.24 3.23 -2.50
C ARG A 44 -9.60 4.15 -3.52
N MET A 45 -9.03 3.57 -4.56
CA MET A 45 -8.55 4.29 -5.73
C MET A 45 -8.97 3.52 -6.98
N GLU A 46 -9.12 4.26 -8.07
CA GLU A 46 -9.23 3.64 -9.40
C GLU A 46 -7.93 2.93 -9.75
N ASP A 47 -8.01 2.05 -10.74
CA ASP A 47 -6.84 1.39 -11.29
C ASP A 47 -5.83 2.44 -11.78
N PRO A 48 -4.61 2.46 -11.22
CA PRO A 48 -3.62 3.45 -11.60
C PRO A 48 -3.21 3.24 -13.07
N ALA A 49 -3.44 4.26 -13.89
CA ALA A 49 -3.08 4.26 -15.30
C ALA A 49 -1.56 4.10 -15.49
N ASN A 50 -1.17 3.42 -16.56
CA ASN A 50 0.23 3.30 -17.01
C ASN A 50 1.19 2.66 -16.00
N LEU A 51 0.71 1.85 -15.05
CA LEU A 51 1.61 1.03 -14.25
C LEU A 51 2.34 0.01 -15.13
N TRP A 52 3.66 -0.06 -14.99
CA TRP A 52 4.47 -1.09 -15.62
C TRP A 52 3.96 -2.51 -15.27
N PRO A 53 4.10 -3.49 -16.17
CA PRO A 53 3.74 -4.85 -15.87
C PRO A 53 4.63 -5.42 -14.76
N ARG A 54 4.07 -6.37 -13.99
CA ARG A 54 4.84 -7.10 -12.97
C ARG A 54 5.30 -8.44 -13.55
N THR A 55 6.57 -8.77 -13.34
CA THR A 55 7.14 -10.08 -13.71
C THR A 55 7.70 -10.77 -12.45
N PRO A 56 7.21 -11.98 -12.08
CA PRO A 56 6.05 -12.67 -12.64
C PRO A 56 4.73 -11.92 -12.33
N PRO A 57 3.66 -12.14 -13.12
CA PRO A 57 2.38 -11.49 -12.89
C PRO A 57 1.80 -11.84 -11.51
N ILE A 58 0.86 -11.01 -11.06
CA ILE A 58 0.09 -11.33 -9.84
C ILE A 58 -0.70 -12.63 -10.05
N ARG A 59 -1.00 -13.32 -8.96
CA ARG A 59 -1.94 -14.44 -9.00
C ARG A 59 -3.33 -13.88 -9.32
N TYR A 60 -3.85 -14.21 -10.49
CA TYR A 60 -5.19 -13.85 -10.93
C TYR A 60 -6.17 -14.99 -10.69
N ARG A 61 -7.36 -14.67 -10.15
CA ARG A 61 -8.47 -15.61 -10.01
C ARG A 61 -9.70 -15.05 -10.73
N LYS A 62 -10.17 -15.72 -11.78
CA LYS A 62 -11.34 -15.27 -12.57
C LYS A 62 -12.60 -14.99 -11.75
N SER A 63 -12.78 -15.65 -10.61
CA SER A 63 -13.98 -15.58 -9.78
C SER A 63 -13.89 -14.56 -8.64
N VAL A 64 -12.72 -13.93 -8.42
CA VAL A 64 -12.51 -12.99 -7.32
C VAL A 64 -12.04 -11.68 -7.93
N PRO A 65 -12.82 -10.58 -7.84
CA PRO A 65 -12.35 -9.29 -8.31
C PRO A 65 -11.14 -8.84 -7.50
N ASP A 66 -10.34 -7.95 -8.05
CA ASP A 66 -9.33 -7.21 -7.30
C ASP A 66 -9.62 -5.70 -7.39
N SER A 67 -9.06 -4.95 -6.46
CA SER A 67 -9.18 -3.50 -6.43
C SER A 67 -7.94 -2.85 -5.86
N TRP A 68 -7.79 -1.55 -6.08
CA TRP A 68 -6.69 -0.77 -5.54
C TRP A 68 -7.13 0.08 -4.35
N ILE A 69 -6.25 0.16 -3.36
CA ILE A 69 -6.33 1.13 -2.27
C ILE A 69 -5.04 1.91 -2.16
N GLU A 70 -5.16 3.16 -1.73
CA GLU A 70 -4.04 3.97 -1.27
C GLU A 70 -3.98 3.89 0.26
N LEU A 71 -2.81 3.53 0.80
CA LEU A 71 -2.56 3.41 2.23
C LEU A 71 -1.31 4.20 2.62
N THR A 72 -1.47 5.19 3.50
CA THR A 72 -0.36 5.95 4.07
C THR A 72 -0.14 5.58 5.53
N ILE A 73 1.07 5.10 5.85
CA ILE A 73 1.49 4.75 7.21
C ILE A 73 2.73 5.55 7.63
N THR A 74 2.89 5.83 8.92
CA THR A 74 4.07 6.51 9.49
C THR A 74 5.05 5.53 10.15
N GLU A 75 4.62 4.30 10.40
CA GLU A 75 5.46 3.20 10.88
C GLU A 75 6.11 2.41 9.72
N GLY A 76 6.81 1.34 10.07
CA GLY A 76 7.60 0.53 9.13
C GLY A 76 7.84 -0.88 9.63
N ARG A 77 6.82 -1.52 10.24
CA ARG A 77 6.93 -2.88 10.77
C ARG A 77 7.07 -3.90 9.64
N ASN A 78 7.61 -5.08 9.94
CA ASN A 78 7.82 -6.13 8.94
C ASN A 78 6.51 -6.43 8.19
N ARG A 79 6.53 -6.29 6.86
CA ARG A 79 5.37 -6.55 5.96
C ARG A 79 4.06 -5.88 6.38
N GLN A 80 4.13 -4.75 7.08
CA GLN A 80 2.99 -4.18 7.79
C GLN A 80 1.76 -3.98 6.89
N VAL A 81 1.91 -3.32 5.74
CA VAL A 81 0.78 -3.08 4.80
C VAL A 81 0.10 -4.39 4.43
N ARG A 82 0.87 -5.43 4.08
CA ARG A 82 0.31 -6.74 3.69
C ARG A 82 -0.44 -7.41 4.83
N ARG A 83 0.04 -7.25 6.06
CA ARG A 83 -0.61 -7.79 7.26
C ARG A 83 -1.88 -7.01 7.59
N MET A 84 -1.84 -5.69 7.46
CA MET A 84 -3.01 -4.83 7.67
C MET A 84 -4.15 -5.16 6.70
N THR A 85 -3.87 -5.24 5.39
CA THR A 85 -4.96 -5.53 4.43
C THR A 85 -5.50 -6.96 4.60
N ALA A 86 -4.64 -7.93 4.94
CA ALA A 86 -5.08 -9.29 5.26
C ALA A 86 -5.95 -9.35 6.53
N ALA A 87 -5.64 -8.56 7.56
CA ALA A 87 -6.41 -8.49 8.80
C ALA A 87 -7.84 -7.98 8.60
N VAL A 88 -8.07 -7.16 7.58
CA VAL A 88 -9.42 -6.69 7.18
C VAL A 88 -10.03 -7.53 6.07
N GLY A 89 -9.50 -8.72 5.77
CA GLY A 89 -10.07 -9.66 4.80
C GLY A 89 -9.67 -9.46 3.34
N HIS A 90 -8.71 -8.56 3.05
CA HIS A 90 -8.31 -8.19 1.69
C HIS A 90 -6.80 -8.38 1.46
N PRO A 91 -6.30 -9.63 1.28
CA PRO A 91 -4.88 -9.90 1.08
C PRO A 91 -4.27 -9.10 -0.09
N THR A 92 -3.07 -8.55 0.11
CA THR A 92 -2.37 -7.78 -0.93
C THR A 92 -1.78 -8.66 -2.04
N LEU A 93 -2.18 -8.41 -3.29
CA LEU A 93 -1.65 -9.01 -4.52
C LEU A 93 -0.40 -8.28 -5.03
N ARG A 94 -0.46 -6.95 -5.12
CA ARG A 94 0.62 -6.05 -5.58
C ARG A 94 0.78 -4.90 -4.61
N LEU A 95 2.02 -4.49 -4.37
CA LEU A 95 2.32 -3.39 -3.46
C LEU A 95 3.39 -2.50 -4.09
N ILE A 96 3.07 -1.22 -4.26
CA ILE A 96 3.96 -0.21 -4.81
C ILE A 96 4.05 0.92 -3.79
N ARG A 97 5.27 1.29 -3.39
CA ARG A 97 5.47 2.47 -2.57
C ARG A 97 5.67 3.66 -3.49
N VAL A 98 4.72 4.58 -3.48
CA VAL A 98 4.70 5.73 -4.39
C VAL A 98 5.25 7.00 -3.75
N GLN A 99 5.34 7.05 -2.42
CA GLN A 99 5.86 8.23 -1.73
C GLN A 99 6.56 7.88 -0.41
N ILE A 100 7.62 8.62 -0.07
CA ILE A 100 8.32 8.62 1.23
C ILE A 100 8.59 10.07 1.64
N GLY A 101 7.85 10.60 2.62
CA GLY A 101 7.87 12.03 2.94
C GLY A 101 7.59 12.86 1.68
N ASP A 102 8.50 13.74 1.31
CA ASP A 102 8.34 14.62 0.14
C ASP A 102 8.75 13.96 -1.18
N TRP A 103 9.36 12.77 -1.13
CA TRP A 103 9.82 12.05 -2.32
C TRP A 103 8.69 11.24 -2.93
N THR A 104 8.28 11.58 -4.15
CA THR A 104 7.30 10.82 -4.93
C THR A 104 7.99 10.04 -6.05
N LEU A 105 7.37 8.92 -6.44
CA LEU A 105 7.82 8.13 -7.59
C LEU A 105 7.70 8.93 -8.90
N GLY A 106 6.65 9.74 -9.05
CA GLY A 106 6.40 10.52 -10.27
C GLY A 106 6.38 9.63 -11.51
N ASP A 107 7.09 10.05 -12.55
CA ASP A 107 7.16 9.38 -13.85
C ASP A 107 8.34 8.38 -13.95
N LEU A 108 9.00 8.05 -12.84
CA LEU A 108 10.15 7.16 -12.84
C LEU A 108 9.73 5.73 -13.20
N ALA A 109 10.32 5.16 -14.25
CA ALA A 109 9.98 3.81 -14.68
C ALA A 109 10.59 2.74 -13.75
N SER A 110 10.05 1.53 -13.81
CA SER A 110 10.55 0.41 -13.02
C SER A 110 12.01 0.10 -13.34
N GLY A 111 12.87 0.17 -12.32
CA GLY A 111 14.30 -0.11 -12.45
C GLY A 111 15.15 1.13 -12.75
N GLU A 112 14.52 2.28 -13.01
CA GLU A 112 15.22 3.54 -13.19
C GLU A 112 15.51 4.24 -11.86
N TRP A 113 16.43 5.19 -11.89
CA TRP A 113 16.78 6.06 -10.80
C TRP A 113 17.09 7.46 -11.33
N ARG A 114 17.00 8.47 -10.44
CA ARG A 114 17.31 9.87 -10.77
C ARG A 114 18.02 10.53 -9.59
N ASP A 115 19.11 11.23 -9.87
CA ASP A 115 19.75 12.12 -8.89
C ASP A 115 18.92 13.37 -8.64
N ILE A 116 18.89 13.80 -7.39
CA ILE A 116 18.23 15.03 -7.00
C ILE A 116 19.32 16.02 -6.64
N LYS A 117 19.39 17.11 -7.40
CA LYS A 117 20.37 18.17 -7.14
C LYS A 117 20.03 18.85 -5.80
N PRO A 118 21.04 19.25 -5.01
CA PRO A 118 20.85 19.90 -3.72
C PRO A 118 19.99 21.16 -3.79
#